data_AF-A0A9X3YFC0-F1
#
_entry.id   AF-A0A9X3YFC0-F1
#
_cell.length_a   1.000
_cell.length_b   1.000
_cell.length_c   1.000
_cell.angle_alpha   90.00
_cell.angle_beta   90.00
_cell.angle_gamma   90.00
#
_symmetry.space_group_name_H-M   'P 1'
#
loop_
_entity.id
_entity.type
_entity.pdbx_description
1 polymer ?
#
loop_
_entity_poly.entity_id
_entity_poly.type
_entity_poly.pdbx_seq_one_letter_code
_entity_poly.pdbx_strand_id
1 'polypeptide(L)'
;MLIIAGSLVGSSGAILSYIMCKAMNRSFFNVILGGFGADADAGGPAGAQLERNVKSGSADDAAFLLTNADTVIIVPGYGLAVARAQHALMELAEKLTHMGVTVKYAIHPVAGRMPGHMNVLLAEAEVPYEQVFEMDDINSEFGQADVVLV
;
A
#
# COMPACT_ATOMS: atom_id res chain seq x y z
N MET A 1 19.69 12.84 31.23
CA MET A 1 18.71 11.97 30.53
C MET A 1 17.73 12.73 29.65
N LEU A 2 17.10 13.81 30.11
CA LEU A 2 16.10 14.55 29.32
C LEU A 2 16.61 15.08 27.97
N ILE A 3 17.86 15.59 27.91
CA ILE A 3 18.46 16.06 26.65
C ILE A 3 18.62 14.91 25.65
N ILE A 4 19.16 13.78 26.10
CA ILE A 4 19.41 12.59 25.25
C ILE A 4 18.08 11.98 24.77
N ALA A 5 17.12 11.82 25.67
CA ALA A 5 15.80 11.30 25.32
C ALA A 5 15.06 12.26 24.37
N GLY A 6 15.10 13.56 24.64
CA GLY A 6 14.48 14.59 23.80
C GLY A 6 15.09 14.64 22.39
N SER A 7 16.43 14.60 22.28
CA SER A 7 17.09 14.60 20.97
C SER A 7 16.80 13.33 20.17
N LEU A 8 16.75 12.16 20.84
CA LEU A 8 16.45 10.90 20.19
C LEU A 8 15.01 10.89 19.63
N VAL A 9 14.02 11.21 20.46
CA VAL A 9 12.61 11.26 20.04
C VAL A 9 12.39 12.31 18.94
N GLY A 10 12.98 13.50 19.09
CA GLY A 10 12.89 14.57 18.10
C GLY A 10 13.48 14.17 16.74
N SER A 11 14.66 13.55 16.74
CA SER A 11 15.31 13.08 15.50
C SER A 11 14.50 11.99 14.80
N SER A 12 13.98 11.00 15.55
CA SER A 12 13.15 9.94 14.98
C SER A 12 11.85 10.48 14.37
N GLY A 13 11.17 11.41 15.04
CA GLY A 13 9.96 12.05 14.53
C GLY A 13 10.21 12.86 13.25
N ALA A 14 11.33 13.58 13.19
CA ALA A 14 11.72 14.34 12.01
C ALA A 14 12.06 13.42 10.81
N ILE A 15 12.84 12.36 11.04
CA ILE A 15 13.20 11.39 10.01
C ILE A 15 11.95 10.69 9.46
N LEU A 16 11.07 10.22 10.35
CA LEU A 16 9.83 9.55 9.95
C LEU A 16 8.94 10.47 9.12
N SER A 17 8.78 11.72 9.58
CA SER A 17 7.98 12.73 8.86
C SER A 17 8.55 13.03 7.47
N TYR A 18 9.88 13.10 7.34
CA TYR A 18 10.56 13.28 6.07
C TYR A 18 10.31 12.11 5.11
N ILE A 19 10.43 10.87 5.59
CA ILE A 19 10.19 9.66 4.78
C ILE A 19 8.73 9.64 4.29
N MET A 20 7.76 9.96 5.16
CA MET A 20 6.35 10.05 4.75
C MET A 20 6.11 11.13 3.68
N CYS A 21 6.68 12.32 3.85
CA CYS A 21 6.55 13.40 2.88
C CYS A 21 7.13 13.00 1.51
N LYS A 22 8.32 12.39 1.52
CA LYS A 22 8.97 11.87 0.31
C LYS A 22 8.11 10.79 -0.37
N ALA A 23 7.54 9.87 0.40
CA ALA A 23 6.62 8.84 -0.10
C ALA A 23 5.32 9.41 -0.70
N MET A 24 4.86 10.57 -0.24
CA MET A 24 3.72 11.29 -0.82
C MET A 24 4.10 12.16 -2.04
N ASN A 25 5.39 12.17 -2.42
CA ASN A 25 5.94 13.10 -3.41
C ASN A 25 5.60 14.57 -3.10
N ARG A 26 5.63 14.95 -1.81
CA ARG A 26 5.35 16.31 -1.33
C ARG A 26 6.47 16.80 -0.43
N SER A 27 6.83 18.09 -0.52
CA SER A 27 7.81 18.67 0.39
C SER A 27 7.25 18.80 1.81
N PHE A 28 8.10 18.67 2.82
CA PHE A 28 7.74 18.82 4.23
C PHE A 28 7.08 20.17 4.54
N PHE A 29 7.61 21.25 3.97
CA PHE A 29 7.03 22.60 4.10
C PHE A 29 5.63 22.69 3.49
N ASN A 30 5.39 22.06 2.33
CA ASN A 30 4.08 22.08 1.68
C ASN A 30 3.02 21.31 2.47
N VAL A 31 3.42 20.31 3.25
CA VAL A 31 2.51 19.56 4.13
C VAL A 31 2.14 20.38 5.37
N ILE A 32 3.11 21.08 5.98
CA ILE A 32 2.87 21.88 7.20
C ILE A 32 2.14 23.21 6.90
N LEU A 33 2.53 23.90 5.83
CA LEU A 33 2.02 25.24 5.49
C LEU A 33 0.74 25.20 4.63
N GLY A 34 0.13 24.03 4.47
CA GLY A 34 -1.19 23.90 3.83
C GLY A 34 -1.21 24.16 2.32
N GLY A 35 -0.12 23.85 1.60
CA GLY A 35 -0.10 23.91 0.14
C GLY A 35 -0.27 25.31 -0.48
N PHE A 36 -0.18 26.39 0.30
CA PHE A 36 -0.12 27.74 -0.25
C PHE A 36 1.26 27.97 -0.89
N GLY A 37 1.31 27.96 -2.22
CA GLY A 37 2.55 28.14 -2.98
C GLY A 37 3.26 26.85 -3.36
N ALA A 38 2.52 25.77 -3.63
CA ALA A 38 3.08 24.72 -4.48
C ALA A 38 3.56 25.41 -5.77
N ASP A 39 4.88 25.39 -6.02
CA ASP A 39 5.38 25.57 -7.38
C ASP A 39 4.55 24.65 -8.25
N ALA A 40 3.83 25.28 -9.18
CA ALA A 40 3.12 24.59 -10.22
C ALA A 40 4.18 23.82 -11.01
N ASP A 41 4.47 22.59 -10.59
CA ASP A 41 5.09 21.66 -11.51
C ASP A 41 4.15 21.58 -12.71
N ALA A 42 4.75 21.79 -13.87
CA ALA A 42 4.11 21.76 -15.17
C ALA A 42 3.74 20.31 -15.53
N GLY A 43 3.02 19.62 -14.65
CA GLY A 43 2.38 18.35 -14.89
C GLY A 43 1.14 18.59 -15.72
N GLY A 44 1.09 17.97 -16.90
CA GLY A 44 0.05 18.12 -17.91
C GLY A 44 -1.39 18.00 -17.41
N PRO A 45 -2.37 18.31 -18.27
CA PRO A 45 -3.72 18.72 -17.91
C PRO A 45 -4.31 17.85 -16.79
N ALA A 46 -4.39 18.45 -15.59
CA ALA A 46 -5.22 17.97 -14.51
C ALA A 46 -6.66 17.86 -15.05
N GLY A 47 -7.14 16.62 -15.21
CA GLY A 47 -8.52 16.38 -15.61
C GLY A 47 -8.74 15.89 -17.04
N ALA A 48 -7.70 15.47 -17.79
CA ALA A 48 -7.95 14.50 -18.86
C ALA A 48 -8.18 13.13 -18.23
N GLN A 49 -9.36 12.95 -17.65
CA GLN A 49 -9.90 11.62 -17.35
C GLN A 49 -9.98 10.93 -18.72
N LEU A 50 -8.91 10.22 -19.09
CA LEU A 50 -9.00 9.27 -20.18
C LEU A 50 -10.13 8.33 -19.76
N GLU A 51 -11.29 8.46 -20.41
CA GLU A 51 -12.39 7.51 -20.29
C GLU A 51 -11.87 6.16 -20.75
N ARG A 52 -11.19 5.47 -19.84
CA ARG A 52 -10.76 4.09 -20.03
C ARG A 52 -11.97 3.25 -19.72
N ASN A 53 -12.35 2.39 -20.66
CA ASN A 53 -13.42 1.42 -20.45
C ASN A 53 -13.07 0.53 -19.26
N VAL A 54 -13.81 0.68 -18.16
CA VAL A 54 -13.76 -0.24 -17.02
C VAL A 54 -14.81 -1.33 -17.23
N LYS A 55 -14.47 -2.56 -16.87
CA LYS A 55 -15.41 -3.69 -16.87
C LYS A 55 -15.82 -3.97 -15.44
N SER A 56 -17.12 -3.97 -15.19
CA SER A 56 -17.68 -4.41 -13.92
C SER A 56 -17.92 -5.92 -13.98
N GLY A 57 -17.49 -6.63 -12.95
CA GLY A 57 -17.71 -8.07 -12.78
C GLY A 57 -18.34 -8.38 -11.43
N SER A 58 -18.79 -9.62 -11.27
CA SER A 58 -19.27 -10.16 -10.00
C SER A 58 -18.11 -10.68 -9.15
N ALA A 59 -18.39 -11.04 -7.89
CA ALA A 59 -17.41 -11.70 -7.03
C ALA A 59 -16.98 -13.07 -7.58
N ASP A 60 -17.88 -13.78 -8.27
CA ASP A 60 -17.57 -15.07 -8.89
C ASP A 60 -16.58 -14.92 -10.05
N ASP A 61 -16.69 -13.83 -10.84
CA ASP A 61 -15.73 -13.53 -11.90
C ASP A 61 -14.34 -13.22 -11.33
N ALA A 62 -14.29 -12.47 -10.23
CA ALA A 62 -13.03 -12.18 -9.54
C ALA A 62 -12.39 -13.44 -8.97
N ALA A 63 -13.20 -14.32 -8.35
CA ALA A 63 -12.73 -15.61 -7.85
C ALA A 63 -12.16 -16.47 -8.99
N PHE A 64 -12.85 -16.53 -10.13
CA PHE A 64 -12.37 -17.25 -11.30
C PHE A 64 -11.02 -16.72 -11.82
N LEU A 65 -10.85 -15.39 -11.89
CA LEU A 65 -9.57 -14.81 -12.30
C LEU A 65 -8.44 -15.12 -11.32
N LEU A 66 -8.71 -15.02 -10.02
CA LEU A 66 -7.71 -15.26 -8.98
C LEU A 66 -7.30 -16.74 -8.89
N THR A 67 -8.23 -17.68 -9.09
CA THR A 67 -7.92 -19.12 -9.02
C THR A 67 -7.18 -19.66 -10.24
N ASN A 68 -7.24 -18.95 -11.37
CA ASN A 68 -6.53 -19.31 -12.60
C ASN A 68 -5.24 -18.51 -12.83
N ALA A 69 -4.88 -17.63 -11.91
CA ALA A 69 -3.62 -16.88 -11.95
C ALA A 69 -2.47 -17.72 -11.37
N ASP A 70 -1.26 -17.61 -11.92
CA ASP A 70 -0.07 -18.19 -11.29
C ASP A 70 0.46 -17.28 -10.18
N THR A 71 0.31 -15.96 -10.37
CA THR A 71 0.83 -14.92 -9.48
C THR A 71 -0.22 -13.85 -9.18
N VAL A 72 -0.41 -13.56 -7.88
CA VAL A 72 -1.34 -12.54 -7.39
C VAL A 72 -0.61 -11.58 -6.46
N ILE A 73 -0.66 -10.28 -6.77
CA ILE A 73 -0.18 -9.22 -5.89
C ILE A 73 -1.36 -8.53 -5.23
N ILE A 74 -1.37 -8.48 -3.91
CA ILE A 74 -2.40 -7.83 -3.09
C ILE A 74 -1.85 -6.50 -2.57
N VAL A 75 -2.56 -5.40 -2.82
CA VAL A 75 -2.17 -4.04 -2.42
C VAL A 75 -3.14 -3.52 -1.37
N PRO A 76 -2.95 -3.83 -0.07
CA PRO A 76 -3.89 -3.42 0.96
C PRO A 76 -3.88 -1.90 1.17
N GLY A 77 -5.08 -1.33 1.33
CA GLY A 77 -5.28 0.10 1.58
C GLY A 77 -6.06 0.40 2.85
N TYR A 78 -6.30 1.69 3.10
CA TYR A 78 -7.10 2.13 4.25
C TYR A 78 -8.52 1.56 4.27
N GLY A 79 -9.11 1.27 3.11
CA GLY A 79 -10.43 0.64 3.01
C GLY A 79 -10.51 -0.71 3.72
N LEU A 80 -9.46 -1.52 3.63
CA LEU A 80 -9.36 -2.81 4.33
C LEU A 80 -9.41 -2.63 5.86
N ALA A 81 -8.69 -1.62 6.38
CA ALA A 81 -8.68 -1.32 7.81
C ALA A 81 -10.05 -0.86 8.32
N VAL A 82 -10.76 -0.02 7.55
CA VAL A 82 -12.11 0.44 7.90
C VAL A 82 -13.10 -0.71 7.92
N ALA A 83 -12.99 -1.62 6.94
CA ALA A 83 -13.85 -2.79 6.82
C ALA A 83 -13.49 -3.92 7.81
N ARG A 84 -12.34 -3.83 8.49
CA ARG A 84 -11.78 -4.91 9.33
C ARG A 84 -11.66 -6.23 8.58
N ALA A 85 -11.20 -6.16 7.33
CA ALA A 85 -11.17 -7.29 6.42
C ALA A 85 -9.83 -8.06 6.42
N GLN A 86 -8.88 -7.75 7.31
CA GLN A 86 -7.56 -8.36 7.33
C GLN A 86 -7.58 -9.89 7.45
N HIS A 87 -8.47 -10.45 8.30
CA HIS A 87 -8.59 -11.90 8.46
C HIS A 87 -9.23 -12.57 7.24
N ALA A 88 -10.23 -11.92 6.63
CA ALA A 88 -10.86 -12.43 5.41
C ALA A 88 -9.88 -12.42 4.22
N LEU A 89 -9.02 -11.40 4.16
CA LEU A 89 -7.97 -11.32 3.14
C LEU A 89 -6.90 -12.39 3.34
N MET A 90 -6.52 -12.67 4.59
CA MET A 90 -5.59 -13.75 4.93
C MET A 90 -6.18 -15.12 4.56
N GLU A 91 -7.45 -15.37 4.89
CA GLU A 91 -8.14 -16.63 4.52
C GLU A 91 -8.22 -16.80 2.99
N LEU A 92 -8.45 -15.72 2.25
CA LEU A 92 -8.41 -15.73 0.78
C LEU A 92 -7.02 -16.08 0.26
N ALA A 93 -5.97 -15.42 0.77
CA ALA A 93 -4.60 -15.68 0.37
C ALA A 93 -4.15 -17.11 0.69
N GLU A 94 -4.56 -17.64 1.84
CA GLU A 94 -4.30 -19.02 2.24
C GLU A 94 -4.96 -20.00 1.26
N LYS A 95 -6.24 -19.78 0.90
CA LYS A 95 -6.94 -20.62 -0.09
C LYS A 95 -6.25 -20.59 -1.46
N LEU A 96 -5.84 -19.40 -1.91
CA LEU A 96 -5.10 -19.25 -3.17
C LEU A 96 -3.76 -19.99 -3.12
N THR A 97 -3.03 -19.87 -2.02
CA THR A 97 -1.75 -20.57 -1.81
C THR A 97 -1.92 -22.09 -1.83
N HIS A 98 -2.99 -22.62 -1.22
CA HIS A 98 -3.31 -24.06 -1.28
C HIS A 98 -3.63 -24.55 -2.70
N MET A 99 -4.09 -23.68 -3.58
CA MET A 99 -4.31 -23.99 -5.00
C MET A 99 -3.03 -23.83 -5.85
N GLY A 100 -1.89 -23.48 -5.23
CA GLY A 100 -0.60 -23.32 -5.91
C GLY A 100 -0.34 -21.92 -6.45
N VAL A 101 -1.22 -20.95 -6.18
CA VAL A 101 -1.05 -19.56 -6.61
C VAL A 101 -0.02 -18.86 -5.72
N THR A 102 0.92 -18.14 -6.32
CA THR A 102 1.90 -17.34 -5.57
C THR A 102 1.26 -16.01 -5.15
N VAL A 103 1.03 -15.82 -3.85
CA VAL A 103 0.46 -14.59 -3.30
C VAL A 103 1.53 -13.73 -2.64
N LYS A 104 1.59 -12.45 -3.00
CA LYS A 104 2.48 -11.45 -2.41
C LYS A 104 1.69 -10.20 -1.99
N TYR A 105 2.05 -9.60 -0.87
CA TYR A 105 1.49 -8.34 -0.40
C TYR A 105 2.43 -7.19 -0.71
N ALA A 106 1.94 -6.17 -1.40
CA ALA A 106 2.69 -4.94 -1.71
C ALA A 106 2.25 -3.80 -0.79
N ILE A 107 3.12 -3.38 0.12
CA ILE A 107 2.82 -2.32 1.09
C ILE A 107 3.33 -0.98 0.58
N HIS A 108 2.40 -0.04 0.42
CA HIS A 108 2.77 1.34 0.17
C HIS A 108 3.16 2.03 1.50
N PRO A 109 4.27 2.80 1.56
CA PRO A 109 4.78 3.41 2.81
C PRO A 109 3.79 4.35 3.52
N VAL A 110 2.81 4.90 2.78
CA VAL A 110 1.74 5.75 3.34
C VAL A 110 0.35 5.11 3.28
N ALA A 111 0.26 3.79 3.08
CA ALA A 111 -1.00 3.07 3.16
C ALA A 111 -1.57 3.12 4.59
N GLY A 112 -2.81 3.59 4.73
CA GLY A 112 -3.51 3.67 6.01
C GLY A 112 -3.54 5.08 6.61
N ARG A 113 -3.46 5.17 7.94
CA ARG A 113 -3.51 6.43 8.71
C ARG A 113 -2.35 6.64 9.67
N MET A 114 -1.46 5.65 9.78
CA MET A 114 -0.25 5.71 10.59
C MET A 114 0.90 5.06 9.81
N PRO A 115 2.16 5.47 10.03
CA PRO A 115 3.31 4.75 9.50
C PRO A 115 3.25 3.26 9.87
N GLY A 116 3.43 2.38 8.88
CA GLY A 116 3.39 0.92 9.09
C GLY A 116 2.00 0.38 9.45
N HIS A 117 0.91 1.13 9.20
CA HIS A 117 -0.44 0.69 9.57
C HIS A 117 -0.77 -0.69 9.00
N MET A 118 -0.45 -0.93 7.72
CA MET A 118 -0.75 -2.20 7.07
C MET A 118 0.10 -3.34 7.62
N ASN A 119 1.38 -3.10 7.90
CA ASN A 119 2.27 -4.11 8.49
C ASN A 119 1.71 -4.61 9.84
N VAL A 120 1.18 -3.69 10.66
CA VAL A 120 0.55 -4.05 11.95
C VAL A 120 -0.73 -4.86 11.74
N LEU A 121 -1.62 -4.45 10.83
CA LEU A 121 -2.88 -5.16 10.60
C LEU A 121 -2.67 -6.55 9.96
N LEU A 122 -1.70 -6.69 9.07
CA LEU A 122 -1.35 -7.98 8.48
C LEU A 122 -0.67 -8.88 9.52
N ALA A 123 0.16 -8.33 10.40
CA ALA A 123 0.72 -9.07 11.54
C ALA A 123 -0.36 -9.51 12.53
N GLU A 124 -1.38 -8.68 12.80
CA GLU A 124 -2.56 -9.06 13.60
C GLU A 124 -3.35 -10.20 12.95
N ALA A 125 -3.40 -10.23 11.62
CA ALA A 125 -4.00 -11.32 10.85
C ALA A 125 -3.07 -12.52 10.66
N GLU A 126 -1.89 -12.54 11.29
CA GLU A 126 -0.90 -13.64 11.22
C GLU A 126 -0.37 -13.93 9.80
N VAL A 127 -0.34 -12.91 8.93
CA VAL A 127 0.24 -13.04 7.59
C VAL A 127 1.76 -13.24 7.69
N PRO A 128 2.32 -14.25 7.01
CA PRO A 128 3.76 -14.50 7.03
C PRO A 128 4.55 -13.30 6.47
N TYR A 129 5.56 -12.84 7.23
CA TYR A 129 6.40 -11.70 6.82
C TYR A 129 7.10 -11.90 5.47
N GLU A 130 7.41 -13.15 5.10
CA GLU A 130 8.04 -13.48 3.81
C GLU A 130 7.15 -13.15 2.60
N GLN A 131 5.84 -13.03 2.81
CA GLN A 131 4.88 -12.64 1.77
C GLN A 131 4.67 -11.13 1.71
N VAL A 132 5.21 -10.36 2.67
CA VAL A 132 4.98 -8.91 2.80
C VAL A 132 6.21 -8.16 2.29
N PHE A 133 6.00 -7.43 1.20
CA PHE A 133 7.04 -6.67 0.53
C PHE A 133 6.77 -5.17 0.62
N GLU A 134 7.82 -4.39 0.84
CA GLU A 134 7.77 -2.94 0.74
C GLU A 134 7.76 -2.52 -0.74
N MET A 135 7.23 -1.32 -1.00
CA MET A 135 7.06 -0.79 -2.35
C MET A 135 8.32 -0.90 -3.24
N ASP A 136 9.49 -0.54 -2.71
CA ASP A 136 10.73 -0.51 -3.49
C ASP A 136 11.20 -1.91 -3.91
N ASP A 137 10.83 -2.95 -3.15
CA ASP A 137 11.26 -4.33 -3.40
C ASP A 137 10.35 -5.05 -4.41
N ILE A 138 9.04 -4.75 -4.39
CA ILE A 138 8.05 -5.44 -5.24
C ILE A 138 7.73 -4.71 -6.54
N ASN A 139 8.11 -3.44 -6.68
CA ASN A 139 7.75 -2.61 -7.84
C ASN A 139 8.15 -3.23 -9.19
N SER A 140 9.29 -3.92 -9.28
CA SER A 140 9.73 -4.58 -10.52
C SER A 140 8.92 -5.82 -10.88
N GLU A 141 8.19 -6.39 -9.94
CA GLU A 141 7.43 -7.63 -10.14
C GLU A 141 6.04 -7.41 -10.73
N PHE A 142 5.47 -6.20 -10.62
CA PHE A 142 4.14 -5.89 -11.16
C PHE A 142 4.02 -6.15 -12.68
N GLY A 143 5.12 -6.04 -13.43
CA GLY A 143 5.12 -6.35 -14.86
C GLY A 143 4.96 -7.83 -15.20
N GLN A 144 5.13 -8.72 -14.21
CA GLN A 144 5.04 -10.17 -14.34
C GLN A 144 3.84 -10.76 -13.59
N ALA A 145 3.11 -9.94 -12.82
CA ALA A 145 1.95 -10.38 -12.07
C ALA A 145 0.74 -10.59 -12.99
N ASP A 146 0.05 -11.72 -12.85
CA ASP A 146 -1.14 -12.02 -13.64
C ASP A 146 -2.35 -11.19 -13.17
N VAL A 147 -2.52 -11.08 -11.85
CA VAL A 147 -3.62 -10.33 -11.24
C VAL A 147 -3.12 -9.46 -10.08
N VAL A 148 -3.62 -8.23 -10.03
CA VAL A 148 -3.41 -7.32 -8.90
C VAL A 148 -4.75 -7.06 -8.23
N LEU A 149 -4.84 -7.37 -6.93
CA LEU A 149 -5.99 -7.08 -6.08
C LEU A 149 -5.69 -5.85 -5.24
N VAL A 150 -6.44 -4.75 -5.45
CA VAL A 150 -6.26 -3.46 -4.77
C VAL A 150 -7.36 -3.22 -3.75
#